data_AF-D2MMK8-F1
#
_entry.id   AF-D2MMK8-F1
#
_cell.length_a   1.000
_cell.length_b   1.000
_cell.length_c   1.000
_cell.angle_alpha   90.00
_cell.angle_beta   90.00
_cell.angle_gamma   90.00
#
_symmetry.space_group_name_H-M   'P 1'
#
loop_
_entity.id
_entity.type
_entity.pdbx_description
1 polymer ?
#
loop_
_entity_poly.entity_id
_entity_poly.type
_entity_poly.pdbx_seq_one_letter_code
_entity_poly.pdbx_strand_id
1 'polypeptide(L)'
;MLKKKIIKILVGIGMVLLCLTPVFMPTKAIESDNTPIFEISLNDSEPFETIKKDVIQAVSKTNSSIRLDKISIEKSLLEVQDFIPGKVGFQQVTVKARLFNTEEKDSDKNIGYSFTKKILVNVKNSNKPVIKLKSDTVIVNNGDDFNPSTHVSSIYDETNILPLLTTQGNVNMKKDGTYSINYRAVDISGIQSDTSMTVKVVTPAEVKAKQEQAKKSKNPFQTVDVSSLSKAEIGSLQFDSRGLLVERASPNAQLAINMLLRIPGHSRGSTYHQITGLDKLIDSLSTPEAVYVIHRIEGAGFGQTGAGYAGSDTPASHKAFVIQQVNRRFGGSIHQLLKKWGTYSYTGY
;
A
#
# COMPACT_ATOMS: atom_id res chain seq x y z
N MET A 1 38.40 -14.25 -28.91
CA MET A 1 38.11 -12.80 -29.07
C MET A 1 36.60 -12.61 -29.23
N LEU A 2 35.91 -12.19 -28.17
CA LEU A 2 34.58 -11.56 -28.28
C LEU A 2 34.38 -10.68 -27.04
N LYS A 3 34.62 -9.37 -27.20
CA LYS A 3 34.43 -8.36 -26.14
C LYS A 3 32.92 -8.15 -25.95
N LYS A 4 32.36 -8.64 -24.85
CA LYS A 4 31.04 -8.18 -24.38
C LYS A 4 31.22 -6.81 -23.72
N LYS A 5 30.74 -5.76 -24.40
CA LYS A 5 30.53 -4.42 -23.82
C LYS A 5 29.54 -4.55 -22.67
N ILE A 6 29.98 -4.22 -21.45
CA ILE A 6 29.13 -4.06 -20.28
C ILE A 6 28.47 -2.69 -20.40
N ILE A 7 27.17 -2.68 -20.72
CA ILE A 7 26.31 -1.50 -20.55
C ILE A 7 25.97 -1.43 -19.06
N LYS A 8 26.47 -0.41 -18.37
CA LYS A 8 26.06 -0.06 -17.00
C LYS A 8 24.60 0.39 -17.04
N ILE A 9 23.69 -0.40 -16.47
CA ILE A 9 22.32 0.04 -16.18
C ILE A 9 22.37 0.80 -14.84
N LEU A 10 22.25 2.12 -14.95
CA LEU A 10 22.02 3.04 -13.87
C LEU A 10 20.58 2.82 -13.36
N VAL A 11 20.41 2.24 -12.16
CA VAL A 11 19.08 2.17 -11.52
C VAL A 11 18.79 3.55 -10.93
N GLY A 12 18.31 4.45 -11.78
CA GLY A 12 17.63 5.66 -11.34
C GLY A 12 16.29 5.26 -10.73
N ILE A 13 16.02 5.72 -9.51
CA ILE A 13 14.69 5.72 -8.91
C ILE A 13 13.84 6.65 -9.78
N GLY A 14 13.20 6.09 -10.79
CA GLY A 14 12.22 6.77 -11.61
C GLY A 14 10.97 6.99 -10.78
N MET A 15 10.76 8.23 -10.35
CA MET A 15 9.42 8.73 -10.08
C MET A 15 8.59 8.46 -11.34
N VAL A 16 7.70 7.47 -11.27
CA VAL A 16 6.73 7.22 -12.34
C VAL A 16 5.75 8.38 -12.28
N LEU A 17 6.09 9.45 -12.99
CA LEU A 17 5.11 10.41 -13.47
C LEU A 17 4.32 9.65 -14.53
N LEU A 18 3.15 9.15 -14.16
CA LEU A 18 2.14 8.68 -15.12
C LEU A 18 1.71 9.92 -15.92
N CYS A 19 2.46 10.24 -16.97
CA CYS A 19 1.92 10.99 -18.09
C CYS A 19 0.86 10.10 -18.70
N LEU A 20 -0.40 10.28 -18.27
CA LEU A 20 -1.56 9.91 -19.04
C LEU A 20 -1.38 10.56 -20.41
N THR A 21 -0.93 9.80 -21.40
CA THR A 21 -1.15 10.19 -22.78
C THR A 21 -2.65 10.36 -22.90
N PRO A 22 -3.17 11.55 -23.30
CA PRO A 22 -4.59 11.67 -23.55
C PRO A 22 -4.92 10.61 -24.58
N VAL A 23 -5.79 9.67 -24.21
CA VAL A 23 -6.38 8.74 -25.16
C VAL A 23 -7.12 9.65 -26.14
N PHE A 24 -6.56 9.81 -27.33
CA PHE A 24 -7.18 10.57 -28.39
C PHE A 24 -8.39 9.74 -28.84
N MET A 25 -9.52 9.91 -28.15
CA MET A 25 -10.79 9.46 -28.67
C MET A 25 -10.97 10.16 -30.02
N PRO A 26 -11.19 9.44 -31.13
CA PRO A 26 -11.60 10.10 -32.35
C PRO A 26 -12.90 10.85 -32.03
N THR A 27 -12.82 12.18 -31.98
CA THR A 27 -13.98 13.06 -31.91
C THR A 27 -14.67 12.95 -33.25
N LYS A 28 -15.47 11.89 -33.42
CA LYS A 28 -16.65 12.00 -34.25
C LYS A 28 -17.44 13.12 -33.58
N ALA A 29 -17.62 14.24 -34.28
CA ALA A 29 -18.44 15.33 -33.80
C ALA A 29 -19.76 14.72 -33.35
N ILE A 30 -19.96 14.65 -32.03
CA ILE A 30 -21.25 14.36 -31.46
C ILE A 30 -22.04 15.59 -31.87
N GLU A 31 -22.87 15.47 -32.91
CA GLU A 31 -23.99 16.37 -33.07
C GLU A 31 -24.58 16.49 -31.67
N SER A 32 -24.53 17.68 -31.08
CA SER A 32 -25.11 17.95 -29.78
C SER A 32 -26.62 17.81 -29.96
N ASP A 33 -27.08 16.58 -29.99
CA ASP A 33 -28.47 16.26 -29.82
C ASP A 33 -28.79 16.82 -28.44
N ASN A 34 -29.52 17.92 -28.41
CA ASN A 34 -29.78 18.75 -27.24
C ASN A 34 -30.78 18.04 -26.32
N THR A 35 -30.65 16.72 -26.20
CA THR A 35 -31.48 15.83 -25.43
C THR A 35 -31.17 16.09 -23.96
N PRO A 36 -32.13 16.63 -23.20
CA PRO A 36 -31.91 16.97 -21.79
C PRO A 36 -31.56 15.71 -21.01
N ILE A 37 -30.52 15.82 -20.19
CA ILE A 37 -30.13 14.81 -19.21
C ILE A 37 -30.88 15.15 -17.91
N PHE A 38 -31.64 14.18 -17.41
CA PHE A 38 -32.38 14.32 -16.15
C PHE A 38 -31.55 13.75 -15.01
N GLU A 39 -31.21 14.58 -14.03
CA GLU A 39 -30.37 14.16 -12.90
C GLU A 39 -31.23 13.75 -11.71
N ILE A 40 -31.00 12.55 -11.20
CA ILE A 40 -31.72 12.00 -10.04
C ILE A 40 -30.73 11.70 -8.94
N SER A 41 -31.04 12.11 -7.71
CA SER A 41 -30.23 11.72 -6.56
C SER A 41 -30.39 10.25 -6.28
N LEU A 42 -29.31 9.55 -5.93
CA LEU A 42 -29.37 8.16 -5.49
C LEU A 42 -30.31 7.97 -4.28
N ASN A 43 -30.43 8.99 -3.43
CA ASN A 43 -31.26 9.00 -2.23
C ASN A 43 -32.60 9.73 -2.42
N ASP A 44 -33.04 9.94 -3.67
CA ASP A 44 -34.38 10.48 -3.93
C ASP A 44 -35.45 9.48 -3.43
N SER A 45 -36.36 9.95 -2.58
CA SER A 45 -37.44 9.12 -2.02
C SER A 45 -38.53 8.83 -3.04
N GLU A 46 -38.69 9.66 -4.07
CA GLU A 46 -39.74 9.58 -5.08
C GLU A 46 -39.18 9.81 -6.50
N PRO A 47 -38.21 8.99 -6.96
CA PRO A 47 -37.46 9.27 -8.19
C PRO A 47 -38.33 9.30 -9.45
N PHE A 48 -39.43 8.53 -9.48
CA PHE A 48 -40.38 8.56 -10.59
C PHE A 48 -41.18 9.88 -10.65
N GLU A 49 -41.51 10.46 -9.49
CA GLU A 49 -42.21 11.75 -9.40
C GLU A 49 -41.27 12.91 -9.80
N THR A 50 -40.01 12.85 -9.38
CA THR A 50 -38.97 13.77 -9.84
C THR A 50 -38.81 13.70 -11.36
N ILE A 51 -38.67 12.49 -11.94
CA ILE A 51 -38.61 12.30 -13.39
C ILE A 51 -39.88 12.87 -14.06
N LYS A 52 -41.08 12.60 -13.51
CA LYS A 52 -42.35 13.14 -14.03
C LYS A 52 -42.33 14.65 -14.12
N LYS A 53 -42.02 15.32 -13.01
CA LYS A 53 -41.98 16.77 -12.93
C LYS A 53 -40.97 17.35 -13.91
N ASP A 54 -39.75 16.84 -13.91
CA ASP A 54 -38.67 17.41 -14.72
C ASP A 54 -38.88 17.18 -16.21
N VAL A 55 -39.34 15.99 -16.62
CA VAL A 55 -39.64 15.69 -18.02
C VAL A 55 -40.76 16.56 -18.55
N ILE A 56 -41.86 16.70 -17.82
CA ILE A 56 -43.00 17.53 -18.25
C ILE A 56 -42.56 19.00 -18.36
N GLN A 57 -41.81 19.50 -17.36
CA GLN A 57 -41.24 20.85 -17.41
C GLN A 57 -40.31 21.03 -18.61
N ALA A 58 -39.37 20.12 -18.85
CA ALA A 58 -38.43 20.19 -19.96
C ALA A 58 -39.15 20.17 -21.33
N VAL A 59 -40.14 19.29 -21.49
CA VAL A 59 -40.90 19.20 -22.74
C VAL A 59 -41.71 20.47 -22.98
N SER A 60 -42.34 21.05 -21.95
CA SER A 60 -43.11 22.30 -22.07
C SER A 60 -42.25 23.50 -22.52
N LYS A 61 -40.96 23.52 -22.17
CA LYS A 61 -40.03 24.56 -22.62
C LYS A 61 -39.69 24.44 -24.11
N THR A 62 -39.71 23.21 -24.63
CA THR A 62 -39.34 22.91 -26.03
C THR A 62 -40.53 22.81 -26.98
N ASN A 63 -41.75 22.66 -26.45
CA ASN A 63 -42.96 22.49 -27.25
C ASN A 63 -43.98 23.58 -26.86
N SER A 64 -44.11 24.60 -27.71
CA SER A 64 -45.02 25.73 -27.50
C SER A 64 -46.50 25.35 -27.40
N SER A 65 -46.89 24.17 -27.88
CA SER A 65 -48.26 23.64 -27.73
C SER A 65 -48.55 23.17 -26.30
N ILE A 66 -47.51 22.89 -25.52
CA ILE A 66 -47.63 22.40 -24.13
C ILE A 66 -47.44 23.57 -23.18
N ARG A 67 -48.56 24.11 -22.71
CA ARG A 67 -48.63 25.24 -21.77
C ARG A 67 -48.61 24.75 -20.33
N LEU A 68 -47.46 24.87 -19.66
CA LEU A 68 -47.26 24.34 -18.30
C LEU A 68 -48.26 24.94 -17.28
N ASP A 69 -48.66 26.20 -17.45
CA ASP A 69 -49.67 26.88 -16.63
C ASP A 69 -51.08 26.28 -16.75
N LYS A 70 -51.34 25.55 -17.83
CA LYS A 70 -52.59 24.85 -18.10
C LYS A 70 -52.51 23.35 -17.82
N ILE A 71 -51.42 22.86 -17.22
CA ILE A 71 -51.24 21.42 -16.97
C ILE A 71 -51.12 21.17 -15.47
N SER A 72 -51.90 20.21 -14.98
CA SER A 72 -51.77 19.69 -13.62
C SER A 72 -50.75 18.55 -13.61
N ILE A 73 -49.53 18.82 -13.12
CA ILE A 73 -48.47 17.79 -13.01
C ILE A 73 -48.91 16.64 -12.09
N GLU A 74 -49.62 16.96 -11.00
CA GLU A 74 -50.13 15.99 -10.03
C GLU A 74 -51.12 15.00 -10.65
N LYS A 75 -52.07 15.49 -11.44
CA LYS A 75 -53.04 14.65 -12.15
C LYS A 75 -52.42 13.94 -13.36
N SER A 76 -51.32 14.47 -13.91
CA SER A 76 -50.62 13.91 -15.07
C SER A 76 -49.99 12.56 -14.72
N LEU A 77 -50.05 11.65 -15.68
CA LEU A 77 -49.52 10.30 -15.55
C LEU A 77 -48.27 10.17 -16.41
N LEU A 78 -47.21 9.65 -15.82
CA LEU A 78 -45.98 9.28 -16.53
C LEU A 78 -45.68 7.81 -16.29
N GLU A 79 -45.80 7.00 -17.33
CA GLU A 79 -45.29 5.64 -17.31
C GLU A 79 -43.79 5.69 -17.66
N VAL A 80 -42.96 5.16 -16.78
CA VAL A 80 -41.50 5.13 -16.92
C VAL A 80 -41.05 3.68 -17.11
N GLN A 81 -40.46 3.37 -18.26
CA GLN A 81 -39.97 2.03 -18.61
C GLN A 81 -38.44 2.01 -18.58
N ASP A 82 -37.87 0.88 -18.16
CA ASP A 82 -36.42 0.59 -18.14
C ASP A 82 -35.59 1.39 -17.12
N PHE A 83 -36.22 2.25 -16.32
CA PHE A 83 -35.54 2.93 -15.21
C PHE A 83 -35.38 2.01 -14.01
N ILE A 84 -34.16 1.89 -13.50
CA ILE A 84 -33.84 1.14 -12.29
C ILE A 84 -33.45 2.14 -11.20
N PRO A 85 -34.33 2.41 -10.22
CA PRO A 85 -33.98 3.20 -9.04
C PRO A 85 -32.76 2.62 -8.32
N GLY A 86 -31.90 3.47 -7.80
CA GLY A 86 -30.69 3.03 -7.08
C GLY A 86 -29.50 2.66 -7.97
N LYS A 87 -29.68 2.47 -9.28
CA LYS A 87 -28.58 2.18 -10.20
C LYS A 87 -27.89 3.47 -10.64
N VAL A 88 -26.74 3.75 -10.04
CA VAL A 88 -25.90 4.91 -10.36
C VAL A 88 -25.47 4.94 -11.83
N GLY A 89 -25.37 6.15 -12.38
CA GLY A 89 -24.92 6.42 -13.74
C GLY A 89 -26.05 6.62 -14.74
N PHE A 90 -25.67 6.64 -16.02
CA PHE A 90 -26.59 6.91 -17.12
C PHE A 90 -27.49 5.71 -17.43
N GLN A 91 -28.78 5.98 -17.53
CA GLN A 91 -29.82 5.03 -17.89
C GLN A 91 -30.64 5.62 -19.03
N GLN A 92 -30.79 4.87 -20.12
CA GLN A 92 -31.73 5.22 -21.18
C GLN A 92 -33.11 4.73 -20.78
N VAL A 93 -34.07 5.64 -20.73
CA VAL A 93 -35.40 5.40 -20.18
C VAL A 93 -36.45 5.79 -21.22
N THR A 94 -37.49 4.99 -21.36
CA THR A 94 -38.64 5.33 -22.21
C THR A 94 -39.77 5.85 -21.34
N VAL A 95 -40.21 7.08 -21.59
CA VAL A 95 -41.32 7.71 -20.87
C VAL A 95 -42.54 7.87 -21.76
N LYS A 96 -43.72 7.55 -21.24
CA LYS A 96 -45.02 7.79 -21.88
C LYS A 96 -45.87 8.67 -20.99
N ALA A 97 -46.14 9.88 -21.44
CA ALA A 97 -46.89 10.87 -20.67
C ALA A 97 -48.33 11.00 -21.16
N ARG A 98 -49.26 11.15 -20.23
CA ARG A 98 -50.63 11.65 -20.46
C ARG A 98 -50.82 12.87 -19.57
N LEU A 99 -51.03 14.04 -20.19
CA LEU A 99 -51.11 15.31 -19.48
C LEU A 99 -52.58 15.73 -19.32
N PHE A 100 -52.94 16.10 -18.09
CA PHE A 100 -54.28 16.61 -17.77
C PHE A 100 -54.23 18.11 -17.52
N ASN A 101 -55.23 18.83 -18.00
CA ASN A 101 -55.33 20.27 -17.80
C ASN A 101 -55.88 20.62 -16.41
N THR A 102 -55.44 21.77 -15.88
CA THR A 102 -55.74 22.27 -14.54
C THR A 102 -57.23 22.55 -14.33
N GLU A 103 -57.96 22.91 -15.39
CA GLU A 103 -59.33 23.45 -15.29
C GLU A 103 -60.47 22.41 -15.36
N GLU A 104 -60.23 21.17 -15.82
CA GLU A 104 -61.29 20.13 -15.78
C GLU A 104 -61.38 19.41 -14.42
N LYS A 105 -62.62 19.28 -13.97
CA LYS A 105 -63.02 18.51 -12.77
C LYS A 105 -63.16 17.01 -13.03
N ASP A 106 -63.28 16.60 -14.30
CA ASP A 106 -63.53 15.23 -14.72
C ASP A 106 -62.26 14.67 -15.38
N SER A 107 -61.50 13.81 -14.68
CA SER A 107 -60.21 13.30 -15.16
C SER A 107 -60.34 12.55 -16.48
N ASP A 108 -61.46 11.90 -16.73
CA ASP A 108 -61.63 11.01 -17.88
C ASP A 108 -61.98 11.75 -19.18
N LYS A 109 -62.25 13.06 -19.11
CA LYS A 109 -62.66 13.88 -20.26
C LYS A 109 -61.61 14.88 -20.74
N ASN A 110 -60.46 14.97 -20.08
CA ASN A 110 -59.47 16.01 -20.35
C ASN A 110 -58.12 15.46 -20.81
N ILE A 111 -58.10 14.87 -22.01
CA ILE A 111 -56.88 14.37 -22.64
C ILE A 111 -56.40 15.42 -23.65
N GLY A 112 -55.62 16.39 -23.20
CA GLY A 112 -55.10 17.43 -24.09
C GLY A 112 -53.88 16.96 -24.88
N TYR A 113 -52.90 16.35 -24.20
CA TYR A 113 -51.59 16.04 -24.79
C TYR A 113 -51.03 14.71 -24.28
N SER A 114 -50.45 13.93 -25.19
CA SER A 114 -49.65 12.75 -24.85
C SER A 114 -48.37 12.73 -25.67
N PHE A 115 -47.32 12.14 -25.11
CA PHE A 115 -46.07 11.93 -25.83
C PHE A 115 -45.36 10.68 -25.35
N THR A 116 -44.55 10.10 -26.24
CA THR A 116 -43.58 9.05 -25.90
C THR A 116 -42.19 9.56 -26.27
N LYS A 117 -41.24 9.47 -25.33
CA LYS A 117 -39.87 9.95 -25.57
C LYS A 117 -38.85 9.01 -24.92
N LYS A 118 -37.72 8.80 -25.60
CA LYS A 118 -36.53 8.24 -24.97
C LYS A 118 -35.74 9.37 -24.34
N ILE A 119 -35.43 9.25 -23.06
CA ILE A 119 -34.66 10.23 -22.30
C ILE A 119 -33.42 9.57 -21.70
N LEU A 120 -32.47 10.40 -21.28
CA LEU A 120 -31.30 9.95 -20.53
C LEU A 120 -31.44 10.43 -19.09
N VAL A 121 -31.47 9.49 -18.15
CA VAL A 121 -31.48 9.77 -16.71
C VAL A 121 -30.10 9.45 -16.15
N ASN A 122 -29.52 10.36 -15.39
CA ASN A 122 -28.27 10.14 -14.67
C ASN A 122 -28.53 10.08 -13.16
N VAL A 123 -28.41 8.89 -12.57
CA VAL A 123 -28.52 8.74 -11.13
C VAL A 123 -27.17 9.05 -10.49
N LYS A 124 -27.12 10.10 -9.66
CA LYS A 124 -25.89 10.59 -9.02
C LYS A 124 -25.82 10.19 -7.56
N ASN A 125 -24.72 9.56 -7.18
CA ASN A 125 -24.27 9.54 -5.79
C ASN A 125 -23.62 10.90 -5.49
N SER A 126 -24.02 11.56 -4.40
CA SER A 126 -23.37 12.79 -3.90
C SER A 126 -22.74 12.60 -2.51
N ASN A 127 -22.92 11.43 -1.91
CA ASN A 127 -22.40 11.14 -0.59
C ASN A 127 -20.98 10.62 -0.66
N LYS A 128 -20.17 11.03 0.32
CA LYS A 128 -18.77 10.64 0.40
C LYS A 128 -18.66 9.16 0.78
N PRO A 129 -17.68 8.43 0.22
CA PRO A 129 -17.37 7.09 0.69
C PRO A 129 -16.92 7.11 2.16
N VAL A 130 -17.11 6.01 2.88
CA VAL A 130 -16.75 5.88 4.30
C VAL A 130 -15.54 4.97 4.45
N ILE A 131 -14.54 5.42 5.21
CA ILE A 131 -13.38 4.63 5.62
C ILE A 131 -13.48 4.41 7.13
N LYS A 132 -13.53 3.15 7.57
CA LYS A 132 -13.46 2.80 8.99
C LYS A 132 -12.12 2.17 9.29
N LEU A 133 -11.39 2.72 10.25
CA LEU A 133 -10.16 2.16 10.77
C LEU A 133 -10.48 1.25 11.97
N LYS A 134 -9.60 0.29 12.25
CA LYS A 134 -9.69 -0.56 13.46
C LYS A 134 -9.40 0.26 14.74
N SER A 135 -8.57 1.29 14.62
CA SER A 135 -8.22 2.24 15.68
C SER A 135 -7.64 3.50 15.03
N ASP A 136 -7.84 4.66 15.67
CA ASP A 136 -7.23 5.94 15.25
C ASP A 136 -5.76 6.02 15.64
N THR A 137 -5.32 5.21 16.61
CA THR A 137 -3.92 5.10 17.04
C THR A 137 -3.48 3.66 17.16
N VAL A 138 -2.29 3.36 16.64
CA VAL A 138 -1.61 2.08 16.83
C VAL A 138 -0.23 2.30 17.43
N ILE A 139 0.16 1.43 18.37
CA ILE A 139 1.51 1.37 18.92
C ILE A 139 2.19 0.14 18.32
N VAL A 140 3.37 0.35 17.75
CA VAL A 140 4.16 -0.69 17.08
C VAL A 140 5.60 -0.64 17.59
N ASN A 141 6.26 -1.79 17.61
CA ASN A 141 7.64 -1.83 18.09
C ASN A 141 8.60 -1.35 17.00
N ASN A 142 9.65 -0.68 17.42
CA ASN A 142 10.77 -0.33 16.54
C ASN A 142 11.42 -1.61 15.99
N GLY A 143 11.58 -1.67 14.68
CA GLY A 143 12.16 -2.79 13.94
C GLY A 143 11.14 -3.77 13.33
N ASP A 144 9.87 -3.69 13.73
CA ASP A 144 8.82 -4.57 13.19
C ASP A 144 8.43 -4.19 11.76
N ASP A 145 7.85 -5.14 11.02
CA ASP A 145 7.16 -4.87 9.76
C ASP A 145 5.84 -4.16 10.03
N PHE A 146 5.58 -3.07 9.30
CA PHE A 146 4.35 -2.30 9.41
C PHE A 146 3.65 -2.18 8.06
N ASN A 147 2.39 -2.61 8.00
CA ASN A 147 1.55 -2.48 6.82
C ASN A 147 0.29 -1.65 7.15
N PRO A 148 0.16 -0.41 6.66
CA PRO A 148 -0.98 0.45 6.98
C PRO A 148 -2.34 -0.10 6.52
N SER A 149 -2.37 -0.94 5.49
CA SER A 149 -3.63 -1.47 4.93
C SER A 149 -4.31 -2.49 5.86
N THR A 150 -3.56 -3.16 6.74
CA THR A 150 -4.14 -4.14 7.68
C THR A 150 -4.93 -3.49 8.81
N HIS A 151 -4.82 -2.16 8.97
CA HIS A 151 -5.52 -1.38 9.98
C HIS A 151 -6.85 -0.79 9.50
N VAL A 152 -7.21 -1.02 8.25
CA VAL A 152 -8.55 -0.70 7.73
C VAL A 152 -9.53 -1.79 8.20
N SER A 153 -10.66 -1.36 8.75
CA SER A 153 -11.77 -2.25 9.15
C SER A 153 -12.73 -2.47 8.00
N SER A 154 -13.21 -1.39 7.36
CA SER A 154 -14.09 -1.47 6.21
C SER A 154 -14.06 -0.20 5.37
N ILE A 155 -14.43 -0.32 4.10
CA ILE A 155 -14.59 0.77 3.16
C ILE A 155 -15.84 0.49 2.35
N TYR A 156 -16.75 1.46 2.27
CA TYR A 156 -17.99 1.30 1.53
C TYR A 156 -18.57 2.66 1.14
N ASP A 157 -19.51 2.65 0.22
CA ASP A 157 -20.41 3.76 -0.10
C ASP A 157 -21.83 3.24 -0.29
N GLU A 158 -22.74 4.11 -0.73
CA GLU A 158 -24.15 3.78 -1.00
C GLU A 158 -24.40 3.19 -2.39
N THR A 159 -23.38 3.14 -3.26
CA THR A 159 -23.47 2.59 -4.61
C THR A 159 -23.33 1.07 -4.65
N ASN A 160 -22.93 0.46 -3.52
CA ASN A 160 -22.55 -0.95 -3.40
C ASN A 160 -21.35 -1.37 -4.27
N ILE A 161 -20.60 -0.40 -4.82
CA ILE A 161 -19.35 -0.64 -5.52
C ILE A 161 -18.21 -0.24 -4.58
N LEU A 162 -17.22 -1.13 -4.41
CA LEU A 162 -16.12 -0.90 -3.49
C LEU A 162 -15.29 0.33 -3.93
N PRO A 163 -15.17 1.39 -3.09
CA PRO A 163 -14.33 2.53 -3.40
C PRO A 163 -12.84 2.18 -3.49
N LEU A 164 -12.09 2.89 -4.32
CA LEU A 164 -10.65 2.72 -4.45
C LEU A 164 -9.93 3.36 -3.25
N LEU A 165 -9.18 2.56 -2.48
CA LEU A 165 -8.34 3.03 -1.38
C LEU A 165 -6.93 3.40 -1.84
N THR A 166 -6.46 4.57 -1.44
CA THR A 166 -5.06 4.98 -1.49
C THR A 166 -4.53 5.25 -0.08
N THR A 167 -3.33 4.75 0.21
CA THR A 167 -2.63 4.99 1.48
C THR A 167 -1.38 5.83 1.23
N GLN A 168 -1.17 6.85 2.06
CA GLN A 168 -0.04 7.77 1.97
C GLN A 168 0.57 8.01 3.35
N GLY A 169 1.90 8.10 3.40
CA GLY A 169 2.65 8.35 4.62
C GLY A 169 3.79 7.34 4.78
N ASN A 170 4.86 7.78 5.43
CA ASN A 170 6.07 6.99 5.64
C ASN A 170 6.35 6.88 7.13
N VAL A 171 6.19 5.69 7.70
CA VAL A 171 6.54 5.39 9.08
C VAL A 171 7.96 4.90 9.10
N ASN A 172 8.85 5.63 9.78
CA ASN A 172 10.20 5.14 10.00
C ASN A 172 10.22 4.16 11.16
N MET A 173 10.09 2.86 10.84
CA MET A 173 10.11 1.77 11.81
C MET A 173 11.46 1.60 12.53
N LYS A 174 12.50 2.37 12.18
CA LYS A 174 13.82 2.34 12.83
C LYS A 174 14.00 3.46 13.85
N LYS A 175 13.04 4.37 13.96
CA LYS A 175 13.14 5.54 14.84
C LYS A 175 11.86 5.68 15.66
N ASP A 176 12.01 5.66 16.98
CA ASP A 176 10.93 5.98 17.91
C ASP A 176 10.34 7.34 17.56
N GLY A 177 9.01 7.41 17.52
CA GLY A 177 8.34 8.62 17.08
C GLY A 177 6.86 8.40 16.84
N THR A 178 6.18 9.50 16.58
CA THR A 178 4.78 9.50 16.15
C THR A 178 4.73 9.87 14.68
N TYR A 179 4.07 9.04 13.88
CA TYR A 179 3.93 9.17 12.44
C TYR A 179 2.44 9.19 12.08
N SER A 180 2.10 9.75 10.92
CA SER A 180 0.74 9.78 10.41
C SER A 180 0.64 9.03 9.10
N ILE A 181 -0.40 8.22 8.95
CA ILE A 181 -0.82 7.63 7.68
C ILE A 181 -2.15 8.25 7.28
N ASN A 182 -2.22 8.76 6.06
CA ASN A 182 -3.43 9.29 5.46
C ASN A 182 -4.04 8.24 4.52
N TYR A 183 -5.34 8.06 4.63
CA TYR A 183 -6.14 7.15 3.82
C TYR A 183 -7.11 7.99 2.99
N ARG A 184 -7.20 7.71 1.68
CA ARG A 184 -8.16 8.33 0.77
C ARG A 184 -8.98 7.26 0.08
N ALA A 185 -10.30 7.38 0.12
CA ALA A 185 -11.21 6.55 -0.66
C ALA A 185 -11.83 7.39 -1.78
N VAL A 186 -11.92 6.82 -2.98
CA VAL A 186 -12.52 7.45 -4.16
C VAL A 186 -13.58 6.51 -4.73
N ASP A 187 -14.82 6.99 -4.86
CA ASP A 187 -15.90 6.21 -5.44
C ASP A 187 -15.89 6.22 -6.99
N ILE A 188 -16.83 5.50 -7.60
CA ILE A 188 -16.96 5.44 -9.07
C ILE A 188 -17.37 6.77 -9.72
N SER A 189 -17.90 7.70 -8.94
CA SER A 189 -18.31 9.04 -9.37
C SER A 189 -17.19 10.07 -9.17
N GLY A 190 -16.04 9.66 -8.62
CA GLY A 190 -14.91 10.51 -8.31
C GLY A 190 -15.01 11.28 -6.98
N ILE A 191 -16.04 11.03 -6.17
CA ILE A 191 -16.21 11.63 -4.84
C ILE A 191 -15.23 11.00 -3.86
N GLN A 192 -14.65 11.83 -3.01
CA GLN A 192 -13.54 11.45 -2.14
C GLN A 192 -13.83 11.64 -0.66
N SER A 193 -13.25 10.78 0.16
CA SER A 193 -13.12 10.97 1.60
C SER A 193 -11.71 10.67 2.07
N ASP A 194 -11.35 11.29 3.19
CA ASP A 194 -10.02 11.22 3.80
C ASP A 194 -10.16 10.90 5.29
N THR A 195 -9.25 10.07 5.81
CA THR A 195 -9.05 9.87 7.25
C THR A 195 -7.58 9.61 7.54
N SER A 196 -7.17 9.67 8.80
CA SER A 196 -5.78 9.47 9.20
C SER A 196 -5.65 8.56 10.42
N MET A 197 -4.57 7.77 10.45
CA MET A 197 -4.18 6.97 11.60
C MET A 197 -2.85 7.46 12.16
N THR A 198 -2.77 7.56 13.48
CA THR A 198 -1.54 7.83 14.22
C THR A 198 -0.78 6.53 14.51
N VAL A 199 0.50 6.47 14.15
CA VAL A 199 1.38 5.34 14.41
C VAL A 199 2.46 5.77 15.39
N LYS A 200 2.47 5.17 16.58
CA LYS A 200 3.51 5.39 17.59
C LYS A 200 4.51 4.25 17.53
N VAL A 201 5.69 4.53 16.97
CA VAL A 201 6.83 3.60 16.99
C VAL A 201 7.54 3.77 18.31
N VAL A 202 7.65 2.69 19.08
CA VAL A 202 8.32 2.69 20.38
C VAL A 202 9.32 1.55 20.46
N THR A 203 10.49 1.82 21.02
CA THR A 203 11.42 0.77 21.40
C THR A 203 10.96 0.21 22.75
N PRO A 204 10.72 -1.11 22.88
CA PRO A 204 10.24 -1.70 24.13
C PRO A 204 11.15 -1.39 25.32
N ALA A 205 10.54 -1.22 26.50
CA ALA A 205 11.25 -0.84 27.73
C ALA A 205 12.37 -1.83 28.11
N GLU A 206 12.18 -3.12 27.84
CA GLU A 206 13.18 -4.16 28.07
C GLU A 206 14.44 -3.98 27.19
N VAL A 207 14.25 -3.56 25.94
CA VAL A 207 15.36 -3.24 25.03
C VAL A 207 16.09 -1.99 25.51
N LYS A 208 15.36 -0.95 25.95
CA LYS A 208 15.95 0.26 26.54
C LYS A 208 16.74 -0.04 27.81
N ALA A 209 16.21 -0.87 28.71
CA ALA A 209 16.87 -1.26 29.95
C ALA A 209 18.16 -2.05 29.69
N LYS A 210 18.15 -3.01 28.75
CA LYS A 210 19.36 -3.73 28.31
C LYS A 210 20.40 -2.78 27.71
N GLN A 211 19.99 -1.80 26.91
CA GLN A 211 20.88 -0.78 26.36
C GLN A 211 21.48 0.15 27.44
N GLU A 212 20.70 0.54 28.45
CA GLU A 212 21.19 1.37 29.57
C GLU A 212 22.10 0.60 30.52
N GLN A 213 21.82 -0.66 30.79
CA GLN A 213 22.74 -1.54 31.53
C GLN A 213 24.06 -1.72 30.79
N ALA A 214 24.02 -1.89 29.45
CA ALA A 214 25.21 -1.93 28.61
C ALA A 214 25.98 -0.59 28.54
N LYS A 215 25.31 0.55 28.74
CA LYS A 215 25.96 1.86 28.87
C LYS A 215 26.56 2.11 30.26
N LYS A 216 25.93 1.58 31.32
CA LYS A 216 26.40 1.68 32.71
C LYS A 216 27.53 0.70 33.06
N SER A 217 27.73 -0.36 32.27
CA SER A 217 28.86 -1.29 32.42
C SER A 217 30.17 -0.80 31.78
N LYS A 218 30.28 0.48 31.38
CA LYS A 218 31.55 1.08 30.93
C LYS A 218 32.52 1.28 32.11
N ASN A 219 33.14 0.18 32.56
CA ASN A 219 34.48 0.18 33.15
C ASN A 219 35.45 -0.45 32.12
N PRO A 220 36.72 -0.01 32.05
CA PRO A 220 37.54 -0.11 30.84
C PRO A 220 38.00 -1.54 30.59
N PHE A 221 37.46 -2.18 29.54
CA PHE A 221 38.02 -3.42 29.02
C PHE A 221 38.80 -3.16 27.73
N GLN A 222 40.13 -3.26 27.88
CA GLN A 222 41.22 -3.40 26.91
C GLN A 222 40.87 -3.21 25.43
N THR A 223 41.37 -2.10 24.89
CA THR A 223 41.80 -1.98 23.51
C THR A 223 42.81 -3.10 23.20
N VAL A 224 42.39 -4.13 22.46
CA VAL A 224 43.34 -5.05 21.83
C VAL A 224 44.04 -4.31 20.71
N ASP A 225 45.37 -4.21 20.82
CA ASP A 225 46.23 -3.58 19.84
C ASP A 225 46.03 -4.19 18.46
N VAL A 226 45.86 -3.31 17.48
CA VAL A 226 45.22 -3.57 16.19
C VAL A 226 46.26 -4.01 15.15
N SER A 227 47.55 -3.99 15.50
CA SER A 227 48.71 -4.19 14.61
C SER A 227 49.33 -5.58 14.57
N SER A 228 48.92 -6.54 15.42
CA SER A 228 49.66 -7.81 15.56
C SER A 228 48.86 -9.10 15.32
N LEU A 229 47.67 -9.05 14.70
CA LEU A 229 46.92 -10.26 14.38
C LEU A 229 47.58 -11.03 13.24
N SER A 230 47.94 -12.28 13.51
CA SER A 230 48.58 -13.18 12.54
C SER A 230 47.59 -13.66 11.48
N LYS A 231 48.10 -14.06 10.30
CA LYS A 231 47.27 -14.62 9.21
C LYS A 231 46.46 -15.86 9.63
N ALA A 232 46.91 -16.58 10.66
CA ALA A 232 46.20 -17.73 11.23
C ALA A 232 44.95 -17.31 12.03
N GLU A 233 44.94 -16.12 12.62
CA GLU A 233 43.83 -15.61 13.45
C GLU A 233 42.75 -14.88 12.64
N ILE A 234 42.96 -14.63 11.36
CA ILE A 234 41.96 -13.97 10.48
C ILE A 234 41.38 -14.97 9.45
N GLY A 235 42.03 -16.10 9.22
CA GLY A 235 41.58 -17.10 8.25
C GLY A 235 41.56 -16.57 6.81
N SER A 236 40.53 -16.90 6.03
CA SER A 236 40.35 -16.43 4.64
C SER A 236 39.71 -15.04 4.52
N LEU A 237 39.37 -14.42 5.65
CA LEU A 237 38.76 -13.09 5.70
C LEU A 237 39.80 -12.02 5.39
N GLN A 238 39.36 -10.95 4.74
CA GLN A 238 40.21 -9.83 4.37
C GLN A 238 39.63 -8.54 4.94
N PHE A 239 40.51 -7.62 5.33
CA PHE A 239 40.14 -6.27 5.74
C PHE A 239 40.55 -5.27 4.66
N ASP A 240 39.72 -4.26 4.43
CA ASP A 240 40.02 -3.14 3.55
C ASP A 240 40.99 -2.15 4.22
N SER A 241 41.36 -1.08 3.49
CA SER A 241 42.27 -0.05 3.99
C SER A 241 41.73 0.75 5.18
N ARG A 242 40.43 0.66 5.47
CA ARG A 242 39.78 1.30 6.63
C ARG A 242 39.74 0.35 7.82
N GLY A 243 40.19 -0.90 7.67
CA GLY A 243 40.14 -1.92 8.71
C GLY A 243 38.76 -2.57 8.87
N LEU A 244 37.87 -2.46 7.89
CA LEU A 244 36.58 -3.17 7.86
C LEU A 244 36.69 -4.44 7.01
N LEU A 245 35.86 -5.45 7.28
CA LEU A 245 35.87 -6.67 6.47
C LEU A 245 35.48 -6.35 5.03
N VAL A 246 36.19 -6.96 4.07
CA VAL A 246 35.91 -6.83 2.64
C VAL A 246 34.61 -7.55 2.34
N GLU A 247 33.68 -6.82 1.73
CA GLU A 247 32.35 -7.29 1.38
C GLU A 247 32.12 -7.21 -0.12
N ARG A 248 31.31 -8.14 -0.65
CA ARG A 248 30.88 -8.12 -2.04
C ARG A 248 29.40 -8.48 -2.17
N ALA A 249 28.60 -7.54 -2.65
CA ALA A 249 27.23 -7.84 -3.04
C ALA A 249 27.19 -8.65 -4.34
N SER A 250 26.29 -9.63 -4.42
CA SER A 250 26.00 -10.37 -5.65
C SER A 250 24.58 -10.95 -5.64
N PRO A 251 24.04 -11.40 -6.79
CA PRO A 251 22.71 -12.02 -6.83
C PRO A 251 22.59 -13.24 -5.89
N ASN A 252 23.63 -14.08 -5.80
CA ASN A 252 23.62 -15.24 -4.91
C ASN A 252 23.68 -14.82 -3.44
N ALA A 253 24.45 -13.78 -3.10
CA ALA A 253 24.48 -13.23 -1.74
C ALA A 253 23.11 -12.66 -1.35
N GLN A 254 22.45 -11.92 -2.26
CA GLN A 254 21.12 -11.39 -2.00
C GLN A 254 20.07 -12.49 -1.87
N LEU A 255 20.16 -13.55 -2.66
CA LEU A 255 19.29 -14.71 -2.54
C LEU A 255 19.49 -15.38 -1.17
N ALA A 256 20.73 -15.55 -0.71
CA ALA A 256 21.03 -16.11 0.60
C ALA A 256 20.47 -15.24 1.73
N ILE A 257 20.59 -13.91 1.66
CA ILE A 257 19.96 -12.97 2.61
C ILE A 257 18.45 -13.19 2.67
N ASN A 258 17.78 -13.22 1.51
CA ASN A 258 16.33 -13.37 1.42
C ASN A 258 15.85 -14.71 2.00
N MET A 259 16.62 -15.78 1.78
CA MET A 259 16.30 -17.11 2.30
C MET A 259 16.55 -17.21 3.81
N LEU A 260 17.66 -16.67 4.32
CA LEU A 260 17.95 -16.64 5.75
C LEU A 260 16.88 -15.85 6.53
N LEU A 261 16.52 -14.65 6.05
CA LEU A 261 15.51 -13.82 6.72
C LEU A 261 14.09 -14.41 6.69
N ARG A 262 13.81 -15.38 5.81
CA ARG A 262 12.54 -16.11 5.76
C ARG A 262 12.42 -17.23 6.78
N ILE A 263 13.49 -17.58 7.50
CA ILE A 263 13.44 -18.56 8.58
C ILE A 263 12.52 -18.00 9.68
N PRO A 264 11.38 -18.66 10.00
CA PRO A 264 10.44 -18.14 10.99
C PRO A 264 11.12 -17.91 12.34
N GLY A 265 11.00 -16.69 12.87
CA GLY A 265 11.60 -16.29 14.15
C GLY A 265 13.12 -16.46 14.22
N HIS A 266 13.80 -16.55 13.06
CA HIS A 266 15.26 -16.71 12.92
C HIS A 266 15.84 -17.75 13.89
N SER A 267 15.11 -18.85 14.10
CA SER A 267 15.46 -19.92 15.02
C SER A 267 14.88 -21.26 14.55
N ARG A 268 15.46 -22.37 15.02
CA ARG A 268 15.02 -23.74 14.70
C ARG A 268 14.89 -24.05 13.19
N GLY A 269 15.58 -23.30 12.34
CA GLY A 269 15.52 -23.37 10.88
C GLY A 269 16.27 -24.54 10.22
N SER A 270 16.74 -25.54 10.98
CA SER A 270 17.54 -26.65 10.41
C SER A 270 16.83 -27.36 9.25
N THR A 271 15.52 -27.63 9.39
CA THR A 271 14.70 -28.20 8.30
C THR A 271 14.58 -27.24 7.12
N TYR A 272 14.44 -25.94 7.36
CA TYR A 272 14.37 -24.92 6.30
C TYR A 272 15.63 -24.91 5.44
N HIS A 273 16.81 -24.98 6.06
CA HIS A 273 18.08 -25.08 5.34
C HIS A 273 18.14 -26.29 4.41
N GLN A 274 17.66 -27.45 4.89
CA GLN A 274 17.64 -28.70 4.13
C GLN A 274 16.67 -28.64 2.95
N ILE A 275 15.42 -28.24 3.17
CA ILE A 275 14.37 -28.31 2.13
C ILE A 275 14.55 -27.26 1.03
N THR A 276 15.15 -26.10 1.35
CA THR A 276 15.33 -25.01 0.39
C THR A 276 16.65 -25.10 -0.37
N GLY A 277 17.57 -25.98 0.06
CA GLY A 277 18.92 -26.03 -0.49
C GLY A 277 19.80 -24.82 -0.12
N LEU A 278 19.42 -24.07 0.93
CA LEU A 278 20.14 -22.87 1.39
C LEU A 278 21.61 -23.15 1.68
N ASP A 279 21.94 -24.29 2.29
CA ASP A 279 23.33 -24.63 2.59
C ASP A 279 24.20 -24.75 1.33
N LYS A 280 23.64 -25.29 0.24
CA LYS A 280 24.34 -25.37 -1.06
C LYS A 280 24.56 -23.99 -1.66
N LEU A 281 23.58 -23.10 -1.52
CA LEU A 281 23.72 -21.71 -1.94
C LEU A 281 24.81 -21.01 -1.11
N ILE A 282 24.81 -21.18 0.21
CA ILE A 282 25.84 -20.64 1.11
C ILE A 282 27.22 -21.15 0.72
N ASP A 283 27.37 -22.46 0.51
CA ASP A 283 28.65 -23.08 0.11
C ASP A 283 29.18 -22.53 -1.24
N SER A 284 28.29 -22.02 -2.10
CA SER A 284 28.67 -21.41 -3.39
C SER A 284 29.17 -19.97 -3.30
N LEU A 285 28.99 -19.30 -2.15
CA LEU A 285 29.39 -17.90 -1.97
C LEU A 285 30.91 -17.79 -1.82
N SER A 286 31.49 -16.72 -2.34
CA SER A 286 32.85 -16.32 -1.95
C SER A 286 32.88 -15.77 -0.52
N THR A 287 34.06 -15.73 0.10
CA THR A 287 34.22 -15.17 1.45
C THR A 287 33.68 -13.73 1.57
N PRO A 288 33.99 -12.78 0.66
CA PRO A 288 33.41 -11.43 0.73
C PRO A 288 31.89 -11.39 0.55
N GLU A 289 31.31 -12.32 -0.20
CA GLU A 289 29.85 -12.44 -0.32
C GLU A 289 29.23 -12.97 0.99
N ALA A 290 29.85 -13.97 1.62
CA ALA A 290 29.39 -14.47 2.90
C ALA A 290 29.48 -13.40 4.01
N VAL A 291 30.54 -12.59 4.02
CA VAL A 291 30.64 -11.41 4.92
C VAL A 291 29.51 -10.43 4.64
N TYR A 292 29.25 -10.12 3.37
CA TYR A 292 28.14 -9.25 2.99
C TYR A 292 26.78 -9.79 3.47
N VAL A 293 26.54 -11.09 3.35
CA VAL A 293 25.30 -11.74 3.83
C VAL A 293 25.15 -11.56 5.34
N ILE A 294 26.17 -11.94 6.13
CA ILE A 294 26.06 -11.86 7.59
C ILE A 294 25.91 -10.41 8.07
N HIS A 295 26.54 -9.43 7.38
CA HIS A 295 26.37 -8.02 7.69
C HIS A 295 24.92 -7.59 7.54
N ARG A 296 24.29 -7.99 6.45
CA ARG A 296 22.93 -7.56 6.14
C ARG A 296 21.89 -8.15 7.09
N ILE A 297 22.10 -9.37 7.59
CA ILE A 297 21.14 -10.03 8.47
C ILE A 297 21.37 -9.72 9.96
N GLU A 298 22.60 -9.40 10.39
CA GLU A 298 22.92 -9.06 11.79
C GLU A 298 23.06 -7.53 12.04
N GLY A 299 23.27 -6.74 10.99
CA GLY A 299 23.51 -5.31 11.07
C GLY A 299 24.92 -4.93 11.53
N ALA A 300 25.12 -3.62 11.75
CA ALA A 300 26.42 -3.07 12.09
C ALA A 300 26.98 -3.69 13.37
N GLY A 301 28.28 -4.04 13.37
CA GLY A 301 28.91 -4.79 14.45
C GLY A 301 28.48 -6.26 14.64
N PHE A 302 27.60 -6.77 13.76
CA PHE A 302 27.29 -8.16 13.42
C PHE A 302 26.89 -9.05 14.61
N GLY A 303 25.85 -8.61 15.33
CA GLY A 303 25.11 -9.43 16.29
C GLY A 303 25.76 -9.57 17.68
N GLN A 304 26.87 -8.86 17.94
CA GLN A 304 27.65 -8.96 19.18
C GLN A 304 27.07 -8.14 20.34
N THR A 305 25.79 -8.36 20.67
CA THR A 305 25.07 -7.61 21.71
C THR A 305 25.73 -7.72 23.09
N GLY A 306 26.17 -8.93 23.46
CA GLY A 306 26.89 -9.18 24.72
C GLY A 306 28.31 -8.58 24.79
N ALA A 307 28.90 -8.20 23.65
CA ALA A 307 30.24 -7.61 23.59
C ALA A 307 30.22 -6.09 23.36
N GLY A 308 29.05 -5.46 23.29
CA GLY A 308 28.91 -4.01 23.18
C GLY A 308 29.24 -3.40 21.82
N TYR A 309 29.43 -4.21 20.78
CA TYR A 309 29.75 -3.74 19.43
C TYR A 309 28.53 -3.57 18.52
N ALA A 310 27.34 -3.98 18.97
CA ALA A 310 26.11 -3.89 18.20
C ALA A 310 25.82 -2.44 17.76
N GLY A 311 25.52 -2.25 16.48
CA GLY A 311 25.19 -0.96 15.88
C GLY A 311 26.40 -0.12 15.45
N SER A 312 27.63 -0.63 15.55
CA SER A 312 28.85 0.12 15.19
C SER A 312 29.71 -0.62 14.16
N ASP A 313 29.97 -0.01 13.00
CA ASP A 313 30.92 -0.51 12.00
C ASP A 313 32.26 0.21 12.14
N THR A 314 33.14 -0.43 12.90
CA THR A 314 34.47 0.07 13.22
C THR A 314 35.48 -1.05 13.03
N PRO A 315 36.77 -0.74 12.89
CA PRO A 315 37.79 -1.78 12.84
C PRO A 315 37.75 -2.72 14.05
N ALA A 316 37.43 -2.17 15.23
CA ALA A 316 37.31 -2.94 16.45
C ALA A 316 36.12 -3.93 16.40
N SER A 317 34.94 -3.49 15.94
CA SER A 317 33.75 -4.36 15.89
C SER A 317 33.88 -5.48 14.86
N HIS A 318 34.44 -5.20 13.68
CA HIS A 318 34.69 -6.22 12.67
C HIS A 318 35.73 -7.25 13.14
N LYS A 319 36.82 -6.80 13.80
CA LYS A 319 37.82 -7.72 14.37
C LYS A 319 37.24 -8.56 15.50
N ALA A 320 36.48 -7.94 16.40
CA ALA A 320 35.78 -8.65 17.46
C ALA A 320 34.85 -9.72 16.89
N PHE A 321 34.13 -9.42 15.81
CA PHE A 321 33.27 -10.38 15.12
C PHE A 321 34.04 -11.59 14.62
N VAL A 322 35.19 -11.38 13.95
CA VAL A 322 36.04 -12.47 13.47
C VAL A 322 36.50 -13.35 14.64
N ILE A 323 37.05 -12.74 15.68
CA ILE A 323 37.62 -13.48 16.82
C ILE A 323 36.53 -14.24 17.58
N GLN A 324 35.45 -13.55 17.94
CA GLN A 324 34.45 -14.07 18.88
C GLN A 324 33.41 -14.94 18.21
N GLN A 325 32.99 -14.60 17.00
CA GLN A 325 31.97 -15.36 16.29
C GLN A 325 32.64 -16.37 15.37
N VAL A 326 33.36 -15.89 14.36
CA VAL A 326 33.84 -16.76 13.27
C VAL A 326 34.86 -17.79 13.77
N ASN A 327 35.90 -17.37 14.46
CA ASN A 327 36.97 -18.27 14.90
C ASN A 327 36.54 -19.12 16.09
N ARG A 328 36.10 -18.47 17.17
CA ARG A 328 35.81 -19.16 18.44
C ARG A 328 34.62 -20.12 18.34
N ARG A 329 33.60 -19.81 17.52
CA ARG A 329 32.35 -20.61 17.48
C ARG A 329 32.19 -21.44 16.21
N PHE A 330 32.79 -21.01 15.10
CA PHE A 330 32.58 -21.63 13.79
C PHE A 330 33.88 -22.05 13.10
N GLY A 331 34.96 -22.24 13.88
CA GLY A 331 36.23 -22.81 13.39
C GLY A 331 36.90 -21.98 12.30
N GLY A 332 36.66 -20.67 12.27
CA GLY A 332 37.23 -19.77 11.27
C GLY A 332 36.46 -19.71 9.96
N SER A 333 35.31 -20.39 9.85
CA SER A 333 34.50 -20.41 8.62
C SER A 333 33.25 -19.53 8.74
N ILE A 334 33.23 -18.44 7.98
CA ILE A 334 32.04 -17.58 7.88
C ILE A 334 30.86 -18.30 7.22
N HIS A 335 31.12 -19.26 6.32
CA HIS A 335 30.11 -20.11 5.71
C HIS A 335 29.47 -21.05 6.74
N GLN A 336 30.26 -21.63 7.65
CA GLN A 336 29.70 -22.44 8.73
C GLN A 336 28.86 -21.61 9.69
N LEU A 337 29.27 -20.36 9.98
CA LEU A 337 28.43 -19.42 10.73
C LEU A 337 27.07 -19.24 10.04
N LEU A 338 27.05 -18.92 8.73
CA LEU A 338 25.81 -18.74 7.97
C LEU A 338 24.94 -20.00 7.93
N LYS A 339 25.52 -21.19 7.78
CA LYS A 339 24.76 -22.46 7.81
C LYS A 339 24.15 -22.77 9.17
N LYS A 340 24.68 -22.17 10.24
CA LYS A 340 24.14 -22.30 11.60
C LYS A 340 23.22 -21.15 11.99
N TRP A 341 23.29 -20.04 11.27
CA TRP A 341 22.42 -18.89 11.48
C TRP A 341 20.96 -19.30 11.35
N GLY A 342 20.12 -18.90 12.29
CA GLY A 342 18.71 -19.27 12.28
C GLY A 342 18.40 -20.72 12.65
N THR A 343 19.40 -21.59 12.92
CA THR A 343 19.16 -23.02 13.21
C THR A 343 19.04 -23.35 14.70
N TYR A 344 19.66 -22.54 15.57
CA TYR A 344 19.62 -22.75 17.01
C TYR A 344 18.24 -22.40 17.59
N SER A 345 17.85 -23.07 18.68
CA SER A 345 16.66 -22.69 19.45
C SER A 345 17.03 -21.56 20.41
N TYR A 346 16.39 -20.41 20.27
CA TYR A 346 16.35 -19.42 21.34
C TYR A 346 15.19 -19.77 22.27
N THR A 347 15.48 -20.45 23.37
CA THR A 347 14.57 -20.45 24.52
C THR A 347 14.71 -19.07 25.16
N GLY A 348 13.72 -18.21 24.94
CA GLY A 348 13.72 -16.83 25.42
C GLY A 348 14.13 -16.74 26.89
N TYR A 349 14.97 -15.74 27.18
CA TYR A 349 15.14 -15.20 28.53
C TYR A 349 14.11 -14.12 28.77
#